data_AF-A0A7G9WKS8-F1
#
_entry.id   AF-A0A7G9WKS8-F1
#
_cell.length_a   1.000
_cell.length_b   1.000
_cell.length_c   1.000
_cell.angle_alpha   90.00
_cell.angle_beta   90.00
_cell.angle_gamma   90.00
#
_symmetry.space_group_name_H-M   'P 1'
#
loop_
_entity.id
_entity.type
_entity.pdbx_description
1 polymer ?
#
loop_
_entity_poly.entity_id
_entity_poly.type
_entity_poly.pdbx_seq_one_letter_code
_entity_poly.pdbx_strand_id
1 'polypeptide(L)'
;MAEENSPERKAELDEANQLKDEVMQGLQVGEPAERLLLKAIHALALMDNDTVSFEEAKRTLIAIYGDTLEQTIPLEIELEEFSKRLEKINAFYTKAKAEESEEPDTLDRALNSIRAHERRIAYLKDRLSKTKKKN
;
A
#
# COMPACT_ATOMS: atom_id res chain seq x y z
N MET A 1 -26.10 -9.24 17.18
CA MET A 1 -26.21 -10.23 16.07
C MET A 1 -26.79 -9.62 14.78
N ALA A 2 -26.67 -8.31 14.55
CA ALA A 2 -27.23 -7.66 13.35
C ALA A 2 -26.17 -7.15 12.35
N GLU A 3 -24.88 -7.16 12.71
CA GLU A 3 -23.81 -6.61 11.87
C GLU A 3 -23.25 -7.64 10.85
N GLU A 4 -23.50 -8.94 11.02
CA GLU A 4 -22.98 -10.00 10.14
C GLU A 4 -23.60 -10.06 8.73
N ASN A 5 -24.72 -9.36 8.49
CA ASN A 5 -25.44 -9.39 7.21
C ASN A 5 -25.48 -8.04 6.47
N SER A 6 -24.61 -7.09 6.83
CA SER A 6 -24.45 -5.87 6.03
C SER A 6 -23.90 -6.22 4.63
N PRO A 7 -24.39 -5.60 3.54
CA PRO A 7 -23.82 -5.80 2.20
C PRO A 7 -22.33 -5.48 2.14
N GLU A 8 -21.87 -4.53 2.97
CA GLU A 8 -20.45 -4.18 3.11
C GLU A 8 -19.65 -5.34 3.69
N ARG A 9 -20.15 -5.98 4.75
CA ARG A 9 -19.50 -7.13 5.39
C ARG A 9 -19.38 -8.32 4.45
N LYS A 10 -20.39 -8.53 3.61
CA LYS A 10 -20.35 -9.57 2.57
C LYS A 10 -19.27 -9.29 1.52
N ALA A 11 -19.15 -8.03 1.08
CA ALA A 11 -18.11 -7.64 0.13
C ALA A 11 -16.70 -7.82 0.70
N GLU A 12 -16.47 -7.49 1.97
CA GLU A 12 -15.20 -7.72 2.67
C GLU A 12 -14.83 -9.22 2.74
N LEU A 13 -15.82 -10.08 3.00
CA LEU A 13 -15.61 -11.54 3.03
C LEU A 13 -15.35 -12.11 1.63
N ASP A 14 -16.02 -11.58 0.60
CA ASP A 14 -15.75 -11.95 -0.80
C ASP A 14 -14.33 -11.53 -1.21
N GLU A 15 -13.89 -10.32 -0.84
CA GLU A 15 -12.51 -9.85 -1.03
C GLU A 15 -11.50 -10.74 -0.29
N ALA A 16 -11.79 -11.11 0.96
CA ALA A 16 -10.93 -12.00 1.73
C ALA A 16 -10.78 -13.38 1.07
N ASN A 17 -11.84 -13.93 0.48
CA ASN A 17 -11.78 -15.18 -0.27
C ASN A 17 -10.96 -15.02 -1.57
N GLN A 18 -11.15 -13.91 -2.29
CA GLN A 18 -10.33 -13.60 -3.46
C GLN A 18 -8.84 -13.52 -3.10
N LEU A 19 -8.48 -12.85 -2.00
CA LEU A 19 -7.10 -12.75 -1.54
C LEU A 19 -6.50 -14.12 -1.20
N LYS A 20 -7.28 -15.06 -0.67
CA LYS A 20 -6.82 -16.45 -0.45
C LYS A 20 -6.49 -17.16 -1.76
N ASP A 21 -7.36 -17.01 -2.77
CA ASP A 21 -7.11 -17.57 -4.10
C ASP A 21 -5.87 -16.94 -4.75
N GLU A 22 -5.70 -15.62 -4.62
CA GLU A 22 -4.52 -14.90 -5.10
C GLU A 22 -3.23 -15.34 -4.40
N VAL A 23 -3.28 -15.71 -3.11
CA VAL A 23 -2.13 -16.28 -2.41
C VAL A 23 -1.75 -17.64 -3.00
N MET A 24 -2.75 -18.52 -3.24
CA MET A 24 -2.51 -19.84 -3.82
C MET A 24 -1.99 -19.75 -5.25
N GLN A 25 -2.52 -18.83 -6.06
CA GLN A 25 -2.03 -18.56 -7.41
C GLN A 25 -0.62 -17.97 -7.39
N GLY A 26 -0.37 -16.98 -6.51
CA GLY A 26 0.92 -16.35 -6.33
C GLY A 26 2.01 -17.37 -5.93
N LEU A 27 1.67 -18.35 -5.09
CA LEU A 27 2.56 -19.46 -4.75
C LEU A 27 2.92 -20.32 -5.97
N GLN A 28 1.97 -20.57 -6.89
CA GLN A 28 2.23 -21.35 -8.10
C GLN A 28 3.17 -20.65 -9.09
N VAL A 29 3.11 -19.31 -9.15
CA VAL A 29 3.93 -18.51 -10.09
C VAL A 29 5.24 -18.02 -9.48
N GLY A 30 5.50 -18.32 -8.20
CA GLY A 30 6.73 -17.92 -7.50
C GLY A 30 6.76 -16.44 -7.11
N GLU A 31 5.61 -15.87 -6.72
CA GLU A 31 5.55 -14.51 -6.16
C GLU A 31 6.38 -14.41 -4.86
N PRO A 32 7.06 -13.28 -4.59
CA PRO A 32 7.81 -13.09 -3.35
C PRO A 32 6.98 -13.33 -2.09
N ALA A 33 7.57 -14.04 -1.12
CA ALA A 33 6.89 -14.49 0.09
C ALA A 33 6.33 -13.31 0.91
N GLU A 34 6.99 -12.16 0.90
CA GLU A 34 6.56 -10.95 1.60
C GLU A 34 5.25 -10.40 1.03
N ARG A 35 5.04 -10.48 -0.30
CA ARG A 35 3.79 -10.07 -0.94
C ARG A 35 2.66 -11.03 -0.62
N LEU A 36 2.94 -12.33 -0.65
CA LEU A 36 2.00 -13.38 -0.27
C LEU A 36 1.59 -13.25 1.20
N LEU A 37 2.54 -12.97 2.08
CA LEU A 37 2.30 -12.75 3.51
C LEU A 37 1.36 -11.56 3.74
N LEU A 38 1.59 -10.43 3.07
CA LEU A 38 0.68 -9.28 3.20
C LEU A 38 -0.73 -9.59 2.70
N LYS A 39 -0.88 -10.30 1.57
CA LYS A 39 -2.19 -10.73 1.06
C LYS A 39 -2.89 -11.65 2.07
N ALA A 40 -2.17 -12.59 2.66
CA ALA A 40 -2.71 -13.50 3.67
C ALA A 40 -3.14 -12.77 4.94
N ILE A 41 -2.32 -11.84 5.45
CA ILE A 41 -2.66 -11.02 6.61
C ILE A 41 -3.87 -10.13 6.30
N HIS A 42 -3.96 -9.56 5.10
CA HIS A 42 -5.11 -8.76 4.69
C HIS A 42 -6.40 -9.60 4.66
N ALA A 43 -6.35 -10.82 4.11
CA ALA A 43 -7.49 -11.73 4.11
C ALA A 43 -7.94 -12.08 5.54
N LEU A 44 -6.99 -12.33 6.46
CA LEU A 44 -7.31 -12.59 7.87
C LEU A 44 -7.93 -11.37 8.55
N ALA A 45 -7.35 -10.19 8.33
CA ALA A 45 -7.86 -8.94 8.89
C ALA A 45 -9.31 -8.67 8.44
N LEU A 46 -9.60 -8.86 7.14
CA LEU A 46 -10.97 -8.75 6.62
C LEU A 46 -11.88 -9.81 7.24
N MET A 47 -11.45 -11.06 7.39
CA MET A 47 -12.27 -12.13 8.01
C MET A 47 -12.59 -11.88 9.48
N ASP A 48 -11.66 -11.28 10.23
CA ASP A 48 -11.82 -11.00 11.66
C ASP A 48 -12.42 -9.61 11.93
N ASN A 49 -12.74 -8.84 10.88
CA ASN A 49 -13.18 -7.45 10.97
C ASN A 49 -12.16 -6.54 11.69
N ASP A 50 -10.88 -6.84 11.48
CA ASP A 50 -9.75 -6.12 12.03
C ASP A 50 -9.26 -5.09 11.01
N THR A 51 -9.29 -3.82 11.42
CA THR A 51 -8.89 -2.69 10.57
C THR A 51 -7.45 -2.23 10.81
N VAL A 52 -6.75 -2.84 11.78
CA VAL A 52 -5.44 -2.38 12.28
C VAL A 52 -4.33 -3.34 11.88
N SER A 53 -4.54 -4.66 12.03
CA SER A 53 -3.46 -5.65 11.88
C SER A 53 -2.78 -5.61 10.52
N PHE A 54 -3.53 -5.40 9.44
CA PHE A 54 -2.93 -5.32 8.09
C PHE A 54 -1.99 -4.11 7.94
N GLU A 55 -2.43 -2.93 8.39
CA GLU A 55 -1.62 -1.71 8.32
C GLU A 55 -0.38 -1.80 9.23
N GLU A 56 -0.52 -2.38 10.42
CA GLU A 56 0.59 -2.58 11.34
C GLU A 56 1.60 -3.61 10.80
N ALA A 57 1.13 -4.73 10.26
CA ALA A 57 1.98 -5.74 9.63
C ALA A 57 2.76 -5.15 8.46
N LYS A 58 2.11 -4.34 7.62
CA LYS A 58 2.75 -3.67 6.48
C LYS A 58 3.82 -2.68 6.93
N ARG A 59 3.52 -1.83 7.91
CA ARG A 59 4.50 -0.89 8.50
C ARG A 59 5.69 -1.63 9.08
N THR A 60 5.45 -2.73 9.78
CA THR A 60 6.49 -3.55 10.39
C THR A 60 7.36 -4.24 9.34
N LEU A 61 6.74 -4.80 8.30
CA LEU A 61 7.45 -5.40 7.17
C LEU A 61 8.41 -4.38 6.53
N ILE A 62 7.92 -3.17 6.27
CA ILE A 62 8.73 -2.09 5.69
C ILE A 62 9.85 -1.68 6.65
N ALA A 63 9.55 -1.39 7.92
CA ALA A 63 10.54 -0.86 8.87
C ALA A 63 11.65 -1.87 9.21
N ILE A 64 11.28 -3.14 9.40
CA ILE A 64 12.24 -4.19 9.80
C ILE A 64 12.90 -4.80 8.56
N TYR A 65 12.11 -5.37 7.66
CA TYR A 65 12.65 -6.13 6.53
C TYR A 65 13.17 -5.20 5.44
N GLY A 66 12.45 -4.13 5.13
CA GLY A 66 12.91 -3.11 4.18
C GLY A 66 14.00 -2.25 4.76
N ASP A 67 13.69 -1.49 5.82
CA ASP A 67 14.54 -0.39 6.25
C ASP A 67 15.78 -0.89 7.02
N THR A 68 15.64 -1.86 7.91
CA THR A 68 16.72 -2.39 8.76
C THR A 68 17.52 -3.49 8.08
N LEU A 69 16.85 -4.46 7.45
CA LEU A 69 17.50 -5.60 6.78
C LEU A 69 17.85 -5.35 5.31
N GLU A 70 17.50 -4.18 4.78
CA GLU A 70 17.79 -3.76 3.39
C GLU A 70 17.22 -4.70 2.30
N GLN A 71 16.16 -5.45 2.60
CA GLN A 71 15.54 -6.33 1.62
C GLN A 71 14.83 -5.54 0.52
N THR A 72 14.95 -5.99 -0.73
CA THR A 72 14.41 -5.25 -1.88
C THR A 72 12.89 -5.31 -1.95
N ILE A 73 12.29 -6.47 -1.67
CA ILE A 73 10.85 -6.69 -1.87
C ILE A 73 9.99 -5.75 -0.99
N PRO A 74 10.23 -5.59 0.33
CA PRO A 74 9.49 -4.63 1.14
C PRO A 74 9.61 -3.18 0.65
N LEU A 75 10.80 -2.78 0.19
CA LEU A 75 11.04 -1.44 -0.33
C LEU A 75 10.34 -1.21 -1.69
N GLU A 76 10.27 -2.23 -2.54
CA GLU A 76 9.51 -2.21 -3.80
C GLU A 76 8.00 -2.12 -3.54
N ILE A 77 7.48 -2.84 -2.55
CA ILE A 77 6.07 -2.76 -2.13
C ILE A 77 5.72 -1.32 -1.73
N GLU A 78 6.55 -0.70 -0.87
CA GLU A 78 6.32 0.68 -0.45
C GLU A 78 6.43 1.66 -1.63
N LEU A 79 7.38 1.44 -2.54
CA LEU A 79 7.58 2.30 -3.71
C LEU A 79 6.35 2.28 -4.63
N GLU A 80 5.79 1.11 -4.92
CA GLU A 80 4.59 0.96 -5.75
C GLU A 80 3.39 1.69 -5.14
N GLU A 81 3.18 1.55 -3.83
CA GLU A 81 2.08 2.21 -3.12
C GLU A 81 2.22 3.73 -3.14
N PHE A 82 3.39 4.25 -2.75
CA PHE A 82 3.62 5.69 -2.74
C PHE A 82 3.52 6.27 -4.14
N SER A 83 3.94 5.54 -5.18
CA SER A 83 3.81 5.98 -6.57
C SER A 83 2.34 6.06 -7.00
N LYS A 84 1.54 5.02 -6.73
CA LYS A 84 0.09 5.02 -7.03
C LYS A 84 -0.64 6.15 -6.28
N ARG A 85 -0.28 6.37 -5.02
CA ARG A 85 -0.89 7.43 -4.20
C ARG A 85 -0.50 8.82 -4.70
N LEU A 86 0.78 9.01 -5.06
CA LEU A 86 1.26 10.26 -5.67
C LEU A 86 0.53 10.56 -6.98
N GLU A 87 0.33 9.57 -7.84
CA GLU A 87 -0.42 9.73 -9.10
C GLU A 87 -1.85 10.22 -8.83
N LYS A 88 -2.56 9.61 -7.89
CA LYS A 88 -3.92 10.04 -7.50
C LYS A 88 -3.95 11.48 -6.96
N ILE A 89 -3.00 11.85 -6.10
CA ILE A 89 -2.94 13.20 -5.53
C ILE A 89 -2.59 14.23 -6.61
N ASN A 90 -1.69 13.90 -7.54
CA ASN A 90 -1.36 14.76 -8.67
C ASN A 90 -2.55 14.97 -9.60
N ALA A 91 -3.30 13.90 -9.91
CA ALA A 91 -4.51 13.99 -10.71
C ALA A 91 -5.56 14.88 -10.03
N PHE A 92 -5.79 14.69 -8.73
CA PHE A 92 -6.66 15.55 -7.92
C PHE A 92 -6.20 17.02 -7.98
N TYR A 93 -4.94 17.30 -7.64
CA TYR A 93 -4.41 18.66 -7.59
C TYR A 93 -4.50 19.36 -8.96
N THR A 94 -4.14 18.66 -10.04
CA THR A 94 -4.19 19.21 -11.40
C THR A 94 -5.61 19.57 -11.81
N LYS A 95 -6.58 18.67 -11.53
CA LYS A 95 -7.99 18.91 -11.81
C LYS A 95 -8.55 20.06 -10.98
N ALA A 96 -8.35 20.02 -9.66
CA ALA A 96 -8.82 21.02 -8.72
C ALA A 96 -8.29 22.43 -9.06
N LYS A 97 -7.01 22.52 -9.45
CA LYS A 97 -6.40 23.78 -9.87
C LYS A 97 -6.91 24.28 -11.21
N ALA A 98 -7.19 23.40 -12.17
CA ALA A 98 -7.70 23.79 -13.48
C ALA A 98 -9.16 24.25 -13.45
N GLU A 99 -9.96 23.65 -12.56
CA GLU A 99 -11.39 23.94 -12.41
C GLU A 99 -11.67 25.02 -11.34
N GLU A 100 -10.64 25.53 -10.66
CA GLU A 100 -10.76 26.42 -9.49
C GLU A 100 -11.79 25.91 -8.46
N SER A 101 -11.87 24.58 -8.31
CA SER A 101 -12.97 23.91 -7.62
C SER A 101 -12.72 23.65 -6.13
N GLU A 102 -11.52 23.96 -5.64
CA GLU A 102 -11.09 23.70 -4.27
C GLU A 102 -10.47 24.95 -3.63
N GLU A 103 -10.63 25.05 -2.31
CA GLU A 103 -10.06 26.14 -1.52
C GLU A 103 -8.52 26.14 -1.55
N PRO A 104 -7.86 27.31 -1.47
CA PRO A 104 -6.40 27.41 -1.46
C PRO A 104 -5.70 26.51 -0.43
N ASP A 105 -6.26 26.40 0.78
CA ASP A 105 -5.71 25.54 1.85
C ASP A 105 -5.75 24.04 1.45
N THR A 106 -6.81 23.59 0.77
CA THR A 106 -6.89 22.20 0.27
C THR A 106 -5.81 21.92 -0.76
N LEU A 107 -5.56 22.87 -1.67
CA LEU A 107 -4.50 22.77 -2.68
C LEU A 107 -3.11 22.76 -2.03
N ASP A 108 -2.88 23.57 -1.01
CA ASP A 108 -1.62 23.60 -0.26
C ASP A 108 -1.36 22.28 0.50
N ARG A 109 -2.40 21.70 1.12
CA ARG A 109 -2.30 20.37 1.74
C ARG A 109 -1.98 19.29 0.71
N ALA A 110 -2.61 19.34 -0.47
CA ALA A 110 -2.32 18.42 -1.56
C ALA A 110 -0.86 18.55 -2.03
N LEU A 111 -0.35 19.77 -2.21
CA LEU A 111 1.05 20.03 -2.56
C LEU A 111 2.03 19.52 -1.50
N ASN A 112 1.73 19.72 -0.22
CA ASN A 112 2.57 19.19 0.86
C ASN A 112 2.61 17.67 0.87
N SER A 113 1.46 17.03 0.60
CA SER A 113 1.37 15.58 0.43
C SER A 113 2.19 15.10 -0.77
N ILE A 114 2.06 15.75 -1.93
CA ILE A 114 2.85 15.46 -3.15
C ILE A 114 4.34 15.48 -2.81
N ARG A 115 4.84 16.57 -2.22
CA ARG A 115 6.25 16.71 -1.84
C ARG A 115 6.72 15.64 -0.87
N ALA A 116 5.87 15.24 0.08
CA ALA A 116 6.19 14.18 1.03
C ALA A 116 6.34 12.81 0.33
N HIS A 117 5.42 12.49 -0.58
CA HIS A 117 5.46 11.24 -1.34
C HIS A 117 6.64 11.21 -2.32
N GLU A 118 6.94 12.32 -3.01
CA GLU A 118 8.12 12.45 -3.88
C GLU A 118 9.42 12.21 -3.11
N ARG A 119 9.57 12.79 -1.91
CA ARG A 119 10.75 12.56 -1.05
C ARG A 119 10.88 11.09 -0.67
N ARG A 120 9.79 10.43 -0.26
CA ARG A 120 9.84 9.00 0.11
C ARG A 120 10.16 8.13 -1.11
N ILE A 121 9.57 8.40 -2.27
CA ILE A 121 9.89 7.69 -3.52
C ILE A 121 11.37 7.84 -3.90
N ALA A 122 11.91 9.06 -3.80
CA ALA A 122 13.32 9.30 -4.08
C ALA A 122 14.25 8.52 -3.15
N TYR A 123 13.93 8.51 -1.84
CA TYR A 123 14.63 7.70 -0.85
C TYR A 123 14.59 6.20 -1.19
N LEU A 124 13.42 5.67 -1.53
CA LEU A 124 13.25 4.25 -1.86
C LEU A 124 14.03 3.87 -3.14
N LYS A 125 14.00 4.72 -4.17
CA LYS A 125 14.77 4.50 -5.40
C LYS A 125 16.28 4.50 -5.14
N ASP A 126 16.78 5.44 -4.34
CA ASP A 126 18.20 5.48 -3.96
C ASP A 126 18.61 4.20 -3.22
N ARG A 127 17.83 3.78 -2.23
CA ARG A 127 18.06 2.53 -1.50
C ARG A 127 18.07 1.31 -2.40
N LEU A 128 17.05 1.14 -3.23
CA LEU A 128 16.97 0.01 -4.17
C LEU A 128 18.15 0.01 -5.15
N SER A 129 18.63 1.18 -5.57
CA SER A 129 19.82 1.28 -6.41
C SER A 129 21.10 0.83 -5.70
N LYS A 130 21.21 1.06 -4.38
CA LYS A 130 22.34 0.63 -3.55
C LYS A 130 22.29 -0.87 -3.26
N THR A 131 21.11 -1.41 -2.96
CA THR A 131 20.94 -2.86 -2.74
C THR A 131 21.28 -3.65 -4.01
N LYS A 132 20.87 -3.17 -5.19
CA LYS A 132 21.22 -3.80 -6.48
C LYS A 132 22.71 -3.76 -6.83
N LYS A 133 23.50 -2.85 -6.24
CA LYS A 133 24.96 -2.80 -6.42
C LYS A 133 25.73 -3.73 -5.47
N LYS A 134 25.05 -4.24 -4.43
CA LYS A 134 25.64 -5.09 -3.38
C LYS A 134 25.56 -6.59 -3.73
N ASN A 135 24.69 -6.96 -4.66
CA ASN A 135 24.49 -8.29 -5.21
C ASN A 135 25.17 -8.42 -6.57
#